data_AF-A0A5Q4BFA5-F1
#
_entry.id   AF-A0A5Q4BFA5-F1
#
_cell.length_a   1.000
_cell.length_b   1.000
_cell.length_c   1.000
_cell.angle_alpha   90.00
_cell.angle_beta   90.00
_cell.angle_gamma   90.00
#
_symmetry.space_group_name_H-M   'P 1'
#
loop_
_entity.id
_entity.type
_entity.pdbx_description
1 polymer ?
#
loop_
_entity_poly.entity_id
_entity_poly.type
_entity_poly.pdbx_seq_one_letter_code
_entity_poly.pdbx_strand_id
1 'polypeptide(L)'
;MNYVYVEFCIYDDAEKDVWFLPGLEVNLAKRMGYHRDPKHFPGITPLQAKKRRRVWTTVLLGDLLILGEMGMPRMVRDGEFDTAEPLNLNDEDLQEDMPALPELRPETELTTTLGLIARRRILITLGTISDLTASLNSSGYAEIMRLDGILNKAGMSIPPPLKAKSMAASVTDSPQTIMARLFLSHMLYKGKIMLHRRVLFARSKSPTRDTFTYSRSACLEASLATLKIQQVLDEETCPGGQLHMMHWRAGSIMNHHFFTATMILCSLVHRKQVFGRGVEIISALRTACSIWMRKGDGSREAKKAGEAVSIVLAQAGGPRFDAYLSVDRDDLVGVSRDGMNDRQPPNTGMPDEANGYDAMETLLFNETFGIDPPD
;
A
#
# COMPACT_ATOMS: atom_id res chain seq x y z
N MET A 1 -15.59 3.93 8.63
CA MET A 1 -14.28 3.25 8.76
C MET A 1 -14.28 1.92 8.03
N ASN A 2 -14.98 0.89 8.51
CA ASN A 2 -14.82 -0.49 7.98
C ASN A 2 -15.19 -0.63 6.49
N TYR A 3 -16.30 -0.04 6.06
CA TYR A 3 -16.72 -0.11 4.64
C TYR A 3 -15.71 0.57 3.70
N VAL A 4 -15.15 1.73 4.09
CA VAL A 4 -14.10 2.42 3.31
C VAL A 4 -12.85 1.55 3.19
N TYR A 5 -12.45 0.89 4.27
CA TYR A 5 -11.28 0.02 4.25
C TYR A 5 -11.50 -1.20 3.34
N VAL A 6 -12.68 -1.83 3.38
CA VAL A 6 -13.02 -2.93 2.47
C VAL A 6 -12.92 -2.47 1.02
N GLU A 7 -13.54 -1.35 0.68
CA GLU A 7 -13.60 -0.85 -0.70
C GLU A 7 -12.22 -0.56 -1.31
N PHE A 8 -11.30 0.04 -0.54
CA PHE A 8 -10.00 0.47 -1.07
C PHE A 8 -8.83 -0.48 -0.79
N CYS A 9 -8.95 -1.34 0.23
CA CYS A 9 -7.86 -2.23 0.61
C CYS A 9 -8.09 -3.68 0.18
N ILE A 10 -9.32 -4.10 -0.10
CA ILE A 10 -9.66 -5.50 -0.43
C ILE A 10 -9.97 -5.68 -1.92
N TYR A 11 -10.68 -4.74 -2.56
CA TYR A 11 -10.92 -4.84 -4.00
C TYR A 11 -9.70 -4.50 -4.84
N ASP A 12 -9.58 -5.18 -5.99
CA ASP A 12 -8.48 -4.98 -6.94
C ASP A 12 -8.59 -3.66 -7.71
N ASP A 13 -9.82 -3.20 -7.97
CA ASP A 13 -10.16 -1.96 -8.66
C ASP A 13 -10.91 -1.03 -7.69
N ALA A 14 -10.49 0.24 -7.58
CA ALA A 14 -11.23 1.24 -6.82
C ALA A 14 -12.57 1.55 -7.49
N GLU A 15 -13.67 1.31 -6.79
CA GLU A 15 -14.98 1.72 -7.28
C GLU A 15 -15.09 3.26 -7.25
N LYS A 16 -15.30 3.85 -8.43
CA LYS A 16 -15.28 5.30 -8.61
C LYS A 16 -16.41 6.02 -7.88
N ASP A 17 -17.46 5.29 -7.52
CA ASP A 17 -18.66 5.85 -6.88
C ASP A 17 -18.50 6.01 -5.36
N VAL A 18 -17.37 5.57 -4.79
CA VAL A 18 -17.12 5.55 -3.33
C VAL A 18 -16.27 6.75 -2.86
N TRP A 19 -15.93 7.67 -3.77
CA TRP A 19 -14.98 8.77 -3.54
C TRP A 19 -15.37 9.74 -2.41
N PHE A 20 -16.66 9.83 -2.06
CA PHE A 20 -17.14 10.73 -1.01
C PHE A 20 -17.02 10.12 0.40
N LEU A 21 -16.83 8.80 0.52
CA LEU A 21 -16.76 8.15 1.85
C LEU A 21 -15.57 8.59 2.70
N PRO A 22 -14.34 8.75 2.17
CA PRO A 22 -13.24 9.31 2.94
C PRO A 22 -13.58 10.69 3.53
N GLY A 23 -14.33 11.50 2.77
CA GLY A 23 -14.77 12.81 3.25
C GLY A 23 -15.82 12.73 4.36
N LEU A 24 -16.75 11.79 4.29
CA LEU A 24 -17.68 11.55 5.39
C LEU A 24 -16.93 11.06 6.64
N GLU A 25 -15.99 10.14 6.47
CA GLU A 25 -15.15 9.59 7.53
C GLU A 25 -14.34 10.68 8.26
N VAL A 26 -13.64 11.53 7.52
CA VAL A 26 -12.89 12.67 8.08
C VAL A 26 -13.81 13.61 8.86
N ASN A 27 -14.98 13.94 8.31
CA ASN A 27 -15.93 14.86 8.96
C ASN A 27 -16.54 14.27 10.24
N LEU A 28 -16.87 12.98 10.25
CA LEU A 28 -17.34 12.27 11.45
C LEU A 28 -16.26 12.25 12.53
N ALA A 29 -15.02 11.90 12.17
CA ALA A 29 -13.90 11.90 13.11
C ALA A 29 -13.62 13.30 13.67
N LYS A 30 -13.69 14.34 12.82
CA LYS A 30 -13.57 15.75 13.27
C LYS A 30 -14.71 16.12 14.23
N ARG A 31 -15.95 15.77 13.91
CA ARG A 31 -17.13 16.02 14.76
C ARG A 31 -17.03 15.32 16.12
N MET A 32 -16.43 14.13 16.19
CA MET A 32 -16.17 13.41 17.44
C MET A 32 -14.95 13.93 18.22
N GLY A 33 -14.24 14.93 17.67
CA GLY A 33 -13.09 15.57 18.31
C GLY A 33 -11.77 14.79 18.18
N TYR A 34 -11.66 13.80 17.30
CA TYR A 34 -10.45 12.96 17.20
C TYR A 34 -9.21 13.68 16.65
N HIS A 35 -9.42 14.79 15.95
CA HIS A 35 -8.37 15.71 15.49
C HIS A 35 -7.75 16.56 16.61
N ARG A 36 -8.32 16.53 17.82
CA ARG A 36 -7.82 17.25 18.98
C ARG A 36 -7.20 16.25 19.96
N ASP A 37 -6.00 16.54 20.47
CA ASP A 37 -5.32 15.61 21.35
C ASP A 37 -6.12 15.39 22.65
N PRO A 38 -6.34 14.12 23.06
CA PRO A 38 -7.06 13.80 24.28
C PRO A 38 -6.57 14.49 25.55
N LYS A 39 -5.29 14.92 25.62
CA LYS A 39 -4.73 15.65 26.78
C LYS A 39 -5.46 16.95 27.10
N HIS A 40 -6.21 17.49 26.15
CA HIS A 40 -7.00 18.72 26.32
C HIS A 40 -8.35 18.48 26.99
N PHE A 41 -8.75 17.22 27.23
CA PHE A 41 -10.07 16.84 27.72
C PHE A 41 -9.94 16.02 29.01
N PRO A 42 -10.24 16.60 30.18
CA PRO A 42 -10.03 15.93 31.47
C PRO A 42 -10.93 14.71 31.71
N GLY A 43 -12.03 14.56 30.96
CA GLY A 43 -12.95 13.43 31.06
C GLY A 43 -12.58 12.22 30.20
N ILE A 44 -11.44 12.24 29.48
CA ILE A 44 -11.01 11.13 28.63
C ILE A 44 -10.04 10.23 29.40
N THR A 45 -10.37 8.94 29.51
CA THR A 45 -9.49 7.98 30.19
C THR A 45 -8.22 7.71 29.38
N PRO A 46 -7.13 7.21 30.00
CA PRO A 46 -5.89 6.92 29.28
C PRO A 46 -6.08 5.91 28.13
N LEU A 47 -6.92 4.89 28.34
CA LEU A 47 -7.26 3.93 27.29
C LEU A 47 -8.01 4.58 26.13
N GLN A 48 -9.03 5.39 26.43
CA GLN A 48 -9.76 6.15 25.41
C GLN A 48 -8.83 7.09 24.64
N ALA A 49 -7.88 7.73 25.31
CA ALA A 49 -6.88 8.57 24.67
C ALA A 49 -6.01 7.79 23.68
N LYS A 50 -5.52 6.59 24.06
CA LYS A 50 -4.77 5.68 23.16
C LYS A 50 -5.62 5.32 21.93
N LYS A 51 -6.86 4.85 22.15
CA LYS A 51 -7.78 4.46 21.06
C LYS A 51 -8.05 5.63 20.11
N ARG A 52 -8.32 6.84 20.62
CA ARG A 52 -8.56 8.05 19.82
C ARG A 52 -7.36 8.44 18.96
N ARG A 53 -6.14 8.42 19.51
CA ARG A 53 -4.91 8.71 18.73
C ARG A 53 -4.68 7.71 17.60
N ARG A 54 -4.97 6.42 17.84
CA ARG A 54 -4.91 5.37 16.80
C ARG A 54 -5.92 5.63 15.69
N VAL A 55 -7.19 5.81 16.06
CA VAL A 55 -8.26 6.06 15.08
C VAL A 55 -7.95 7.29 14.23
N TRP A 56 -7.54 8.41 14.84
CA TRP A 56 -7.17 9.60 14.08
C TRP A 56 -6.01 9.35 13.11
N THR A 57 -4.99 8.59 13.53
CA THR A 57 -3.87 8.23 12.66
C THR A 57 -4.33 7.39 11.47
N THR A 58 -5.27 6.46 11.68
CA THR A 58 -5.89 5.67 10.60
C THR A 58 -6.71 6.54 9.65
N VAL A 59 -7.49 7.50 10.16
CA VAL A 59 -8.22 8.49 9.34
C VAL A 59 -7.26 9.26 8.44
N LEU A 60 -6.13 9.74 8.98
CA LEU A 60 -5.12 10.44 8.19
C LEU A 60 -4.50 9.55 7.11
N LEU A 61 -4.28 8.26 7.38
CA LEU A 61 -3.78 7.30 6.39
C LEU A 61 -4.78 7.14 5.25
N GLY A 62 -6.06 6.94 5.57
CA GLY A 62 -7.14 6.83 4.60
C GLY A 62 -7.26 8.09 3.73
N ASP A 63 -7.33 9.27 4.36
CA ASP A 63 -7.40 10.58 3.69
C ASP A 63 -6.30 10.72 2.63
N LEU A 64 -5.05 10.43 2.98
CA LEU A 64 -3.95 10.59 2.02
C LEU A 64 -3.94 9.54 0.91
N LEU A 65 -4.13 8.26 1.28
CA LEU A 65 -3.93 7.16 0.33
C LEU A 65 -5.07 7.06 -0.69
N ILE A 66 -6.31 7.17 -0.21
CA ILE A 66 -7.52 7.01 -1.03
C ILE A 66 -7.72 8.22 -1.92
N LEU A 67 -7.67 9.45 -1.36
CA LEU A 67 -7.84 10.65 -2.19
C LEU A 67 -6.68 10.81 -3.17
N GLY A 68 -5.48 10.42 -2.76
CA GLY A 68 -4.31 10.42 -3.65
C GLY A 68 -4.48 9.49 -4.86
N GLU A 69 -5.12 8.34 -4.70
CA GLU A 69 -5.47 7.41 -5.79
C GLU A 69 -6.51 8.02 -6.75
N MET A 70 -7.47 8.78 -6.22
CA MET A 70 -8.48 9.49 -7.02
C MET A 70 -7.96 10.78 -7.67
N GLY A 71 -6.69 11.14 -7.45
CA GLY A 71 -6.11 12.39 -7.94
C GLY A 71 -6.63 13.64 -7.23
N MET A 72 -7.25 13.48 -6.06
CA MET A 72 -7.81 14.55 -5.25
C MET A 72 -6.81 15.02 -4.18
N PRO A 73 -6.78 16.32 -3.84
CA PRO A 73 -6.01 16.79 -2.68
C PRO A 73 -6.54 16.17 -1.38
N ARG A 74 -5.64 15.96 -0.41
CA ARG A 74 -6.00 15.51 0.95
C ARG A 74 -6.93 16.54 1.63
N MET A 75 -7.84 16.07 2.49
CA MET A 75 -8.81 16.94 3.16
C MET A 75 -8.30 17.55 4.47
N VAL A 76 -7.34 16.91 5.12
CA VAL A 76 -6.82 17.39 6.41
C VAL A 76 -5.39 17.86 6.21
N ARG A 77 -5.12 19.16 6.25
CA ARG A 77 -3.74 19.68 6.18
C ARG A 77 -3.01 19.63 7.51
N ASP A 78 -1.70 19.75 7.43
CA ASP A 78 -0.84 19.92 8.60
C ASP A 78 -1.21 21.23 9.31
N GLY A 79 -1.55 21.16 10.60
CA GLY A 79 -2.04 22.29 11.40
C GLY A 79 -3.55 22.27 11.68
N GLU A 80 -4.33 21.42 11.01
CA GLU A 80 -5.77 21.22 11.32
C GLU A 80 -6.02 20.21 12.45
N PHE A 81 -4.96 19.67 13.04
CA PHE A 81 -5.01 18.72 14.14
C PHE A 81 -3.78 18.87 15.04
N ASP A 82 -3.92 18.52 16.32
CA ASP A 82 -2.81 18.51 17.29
C ASP A 82 -2.64 17.15 17.98
N THR A 83 -3.38 16.13 17.53
CA THR A 83 -3.30 14.75 18.01
C THR A 83 -1.87 14.19 17.90
N ALA A 84 -1.32 13.78 19.04
CA ALA A 84 0.02 13.23 19.14
C ALA A 84 0.16 11.85 18.47
N GLU A 85 1.41 11.42 18.31
CA GLU A 85 1.73 10.07 17.84
C GLU A 85 1.14 8.99 18.79
N PRO A 86 0.65 7.85 18.25
CA PRO A 86 0.27 6.71 19.08
C PRO A 86 1.43 6.21 19.95
N LEU A 87 1.11 5.60 21.08
CA LEU A 87 2.10 5.07 22.03
C LEU A 87 2.42 3.60 21.72
N ASN A 88 3.70 3.22 21.82
CA ASN A 88 4.16 1.86 21.54
C ASN A 88 3.80 0.91 22.69
N LEU A 89 2.58 0.39 22.67
CA LEU A 89 2.00 -0.46 23.71
C LEU A 89 1.24 -1.61 23.06
N ASN A 90 1.34 -2.81 23.63
CA ASN A 90 0.46 -3.92 23.26
C ASN A 90 -0.98 -3.65 23.71
N ASP A 91 -1.92 -4.33 23.06
CA ASP A 91 -3.33 -4.22 23.42
C ASP A 91 -3.69 -5.15 24.60
N GLU A 92 -2.96 -6.25 24.75
CA GLU A 92 -3.07 -7.18 25.89
C GLU A 92 -2.69 -6.55 27.24
N ASP A 93 -1.83 -5.51 27.21
CA ASP A 93 -1.40 -4.78 28.40
C ASP A 93 -2.44 -3.73 28.87
N LEU A 94 -3.61 -3.64 28.21
CA LEU A 94 -4.61 -2.61 28.45
C LEU A 94 -5.86 -3.15 29.12
N GLN A 95 -6.40 -2.40 30.08
CA GLN A 95 -7.68 -2.68 30.74
C GLN A 95 -8.54 -1.42 30.80
N GLU A 96 -9.88 -1.58 30.82
CA GLU A 96 -10.81 -0.44 30.75
C GLU A 96 -10.69 0.52 31.93
N ASP A 97 -10.53 -0.02 33.14
CA ASP A 97 -10.50 0.75 34.39
C ASP A 97 -9.08 1.09 34.88
N MET A 98 -8.08 1.05 33.99
CA MET A 98 -6.70 1.30 34.39
C MET A 98 -6.46 2.78 34.78
N PRO A 99 -5.89 3.06 35.97
CA PRO A 99 -5.68 4.43 36.45
C PRO A 99 -4.58 5.17 35.67
N ALA A 100 -3.66 4.42 35.05
CA ALA A 100 -2.56 4.95 34.24
C ALA A 100 -2.17 3.93 33.15
N LEU A 101 -1.53 4.41 32.07
CA LEU A 101 -0.97 3.54 31.03
C LEU A 101 0.28 2.80 31.55
N PRO A 102 0.54 1.59 31.04
CA PRO A 102 1.75 0.85 31.36
C PRO A 102 2.98 1.55 30.76
N GLU A 103 4.16 1.10 31.15
CA GLU A 103 5.41 1.59 30.61
C GLU A 103 5.49 1.36 29.09
N LEU A 104 6.02 2.35 28.38
CA LEU A 104 6.17 2.28 26.93
C LEU A 104 7.20 1.21 26.55
N ARG A 105 6.85 0.36 25.57
CA ARG A 105 7.79 -0.63 25.03
C ARG A 105 8.85 0.09 24.17
N PRO A 106 10.13 -0.36 24.21
CA PRO A 106 11.13 0.18 23.31
C PRO A 106 10.78 -0.14 21.85
N GLU A 107 11.18 0.72 20.90
CA GLU A 107 10.91 0.51 19.47
C GLU A 107 11.68 -0.69 18.86
N THR A 108 12.54 -1.35 19.64
CA THR A 108 13.15 -2.64 19.30
C THR A 108 12.19 -3.82 19.47
N GLU A 109 11.10 -3.64 20.23
CA GLU A 109 10.07 -4.65 20.48
C GLU A 109 8.87 -4.39 19.56
N LEU A 110 8.46 -5.42 18.81
CA LEU A 110 7.31 -5.33 17.94
C LEU A 110 6.02 -5.38 18.78
N THR A 111 5.23 -4.31 18.74
CA THR A 111 3.90 -4.25 19.36
C THR A 111 2.80 -4.11 18.30
N THR A 112 1.54 -4.27 18.70
CA THR A 112 0.37 -4.02 17.85
C THR A 112 0.31 -2.59 17.30
N THR A 113 0.97 -1.62 17.95
CA THR A 113 0.92 -0.19 17.57
C THR A 113 2.16 0.27 16.79
N LEU A 114 3.30 -0.44 16.87
CA LEU A 114 4.58 -0.01 16.29
C LEU A 114 4.49 0.24 14.78
N GLY A 115 3.77 -0.62 14.06
CA GLY A 115 3.54 -0.46 12.63
C GLY A 115 2.79 0.83 12.28
N LEU A 116 1.79 1.21 13.09
CA LEU A 116 1.03 2.43 12.90
C LEU A 116 1.88 3.68 13.18
N ILE A 117 2.73 3.63 14.20
CA ILE A 117 3.70 4.69 14.52
C ILE A 117 4.63 4.93 13.33
N ALA A 118 5.26 3.87 12.81
CA ALA A 118 6.16 3.95 11.66
C ALA A 118 5.45 4.54 10.42
N ARG A 119 4.22 4.09 10.13
CA ARG A 119 3.40 4.62 9.03
C ARG A 119 3.09 6.10 9.21
N ARG A 120 2.72 6.53 10.43
CA ARG A 120 2.41 7.94 10.72
C ARG A 120 3.59 8.86 10.43
N ARG A 121 4.81 8.48 10.80
CA ARG A 121 6.02 9.31 10.57
C ARG A 121 6.25 9.58 9.07
N ILE A 122 6.05 8.57 8.23
CA ILE A 122 6.14 8.70 6.78
C ILE A 122 4.95 9.48 6.23
N LEU A 123 3.74 9.17 6.70
CA LEU A 123 2.48 9.79 6.30
C LEU A 123 2.51 11.31 6.41
N ILE A 124 2.98 11.86 7.54
CA ILE A 124 3.07 13.31 7.74
C ILE A 124 3.90 13.96 6.62
N THR A 125 5.05 13.36 6.31
CA THR A 125 5.91 13.86 5.23
C THR A 125 5.26 13.73 3.86
N LEU A 126 4.61 12.58 3.58
CA LEU A 126 3.88 12.38 2.34
C LEU A 126 2.71 13.35 2.17
N GLY A 127 2.08 13.74 3.27
CA GLY A 127 1.04 14.76 3.30
C GLY A 127 1.56 16.11 2.79
N THR A 128 2.67 16.59 3.34
CA THR A 128 3.31 17.82 2.86
C THR A 128 3.77 17.72 1.40
N ILE A 129 4.28 16.56 0.98
CA ILE A 129 4.63 16.30 -0.43
C ILE A 129 3.38 16.37 -1.32
N SER A 130 2.27 15.78 -0.88
CA SER A 130 1.01 15.81 -1.59
C SER A 130 0.55 17.25 -1.81
N ASP A 131 0.57 18.08 -0.77
CA ASP A 131 0.21 19.50 -0.84
C ASP A 131 1.11 20.27 -1.82
N LEU A 132 2.43 20.03 -1.80
CA LEU A 132 3.37 20.62 -2.74
C LEU A 132 3.05 20.22 -4.19
N THR A 133 2.72 18.94 -4.40
CA THR A 133 2.40 18.42 -5.73
C THR A 133 1.00 18.80 -6.20
N ALA A 134 0.05 19.05 -5.32
CA ALA A 134 -1.28 19.56 -5.69
C ALA A 134 -1.24 21.07 -5.98
N SER A 135 -0.27 21.79 -5.44
CA SER A 135 -0.11 23.23 -5.64
C SER A 135 0.08 23.58 -7.12
N LEU A 136 -0.69 24.58 -7.57
CA LEU A 136 -0.57 25.19 -8.91
C LEU A 136 0.69 26.05 -9.03
N ASN A 137 1.27 26.47 -7.90
CA ASN A 137 2.48 27.28 -7.89
C ASN A 137 3.70 26.42 -8.22
N SER A 138 4.56 26.91 -9.11
CA SER A 138 5.81 26.23 -9.42
C SER A 138 6.72 26.25 -8.20
N SER A 139 6.90 25.08 -7.59
CA SER A 139 7.84 24.91 -6.49
C SER A 139 9.27 24.84 -7.03
N GLY A 140 10.18 25.58 -6.40
CA GLY A 140 11.59 25.56 -6.78
C GLY A 140 12.23 24.19 -6.55
N TYR A 141 13.29 23.88 -7.29
CA TYR A 141 14.02 22.61 -7.14
C TYR A 141 14.58 22.42 -5.71
N ALA A 142 14.96 23.51 -5.04
CA ALA A 142 15.41 23.49 -3.65
C ALA A 142 14.35 22.91 -2.70
N GLU A 143 13.07 23.18 -2.95
CA GLU A 143 11.98 22.68 -2.11
C GLU A 143 11.73 21.19 -2.32
N ILE A 144 11.84 20.71 -3.57
CA ILE A 144 11.81 19.27 -3.88
C ILE A 144 12.92 18.55 -3.10
N MET A 145 14.13 19.10 -3.09
CA MET A 145 15.27 18.52 -2.37
C MET A 145 15.14 18.62 -0.85
N ARG A 146 14.54 19.69 -0.33
CA ARG A 146 14.26 19.84 1.10
C ARG A 146 13.30 18.74 1.59
N LEU A 147 12.19 18.54 0.88
CA LEU A 147 11.21 17.49 1.21
C LEU A 147 11.79 16.09 1.00
N ASP A 148 12.64 15.89 0.00
CA ASP A 148 13.37 14.63 -0.17
C ASP A 148 14.23 14.29 1.06
N GLY A 149 14.95 15.28 1.59
CA GLY A 149 15.72 15.14 2.82
C GLY A 149 14.86 14.77 4.03
N ILE A 150 13.66 15.33 4.15
CA ILE A 150 12.72 15.00 5.23
C ILE A 150 12.17 13.58 5.05
N LEU A 151 11.84 13.17 3.82
CA LEU A 151 11.38 11.82 3.52
C LEU A 151 12.45 10.77 3.85
N ASN A 152 13.71 11.04 3.52
CA ASN A 152 14.83 10.17 3.89
C ASN A 152 14.97 10.07 5.42
N LYS A 153 14.82 11.18 6.15
CA LYS A 153 14.82 11.18 7.63
C LYS A 153 13.68 10.35 8.20
N ALA A 154 12.47 10.46 7.64
CA ALA A 154 11.35 9.62 8.03
C ALA A 154 11.65 8.13 7.79
N GLY A 155 12.25 7.77 6.66
CA GLY A 155 12.69 6.40 6.38
C GLY A 155 13.77 5.89 7.35
N MET A 156 14.71 6.74 7.77
CA MET A 156 15.72 6.38 8.79
C MET A 156 15.11 6.18 10.18
N SER A 157 13.95 6.78 10.47
CA SER A 157 13.23 6.63 11.74
C SER A 157 12.40 5.35 11.85
N ILE A 158 12.42 4.48 10.82
CA ILE A 158 11.71 3.20 10.86
C ILE A 158 12.33 2.30 11.94
N PRO A 159 11.51 1.78 12.88
CA PRO A 159 11.95 0.88 13.95
C PRO A 159 12.67 -0.38 13.43
N PRO A 160 13.68 -0.91 14.15
CA PRO A 160 14.47 -2.05 13.67
C PRO A 160 13.66 -3.28 13.22
N PRO A 161 12.60 -3.74 13.94
CA PRO A 161 11.80 -4.89 13.50
C PRO A 161 11.08 -4.66 12.15
N LEU A 162 10.84 -3.40 11.80
CA LEU A 162 10.10 -2.96 10.61
C LEU A 162 10.98 -2.44 9.48
N LYS A 163 12.32 -2.53 9.62
CA LYS A 163 13.23 -2.19 8.52
C LYS A 163 13.09 -3.18 7.37
N ALA A 164 13.31 -2.69 6.16
CA ALA A 164 13.24 -3.51 4.95
C ALA A 164 14.19 -4.72 5.05
N LYS A 165 13.67 -5.89 4.66
CA LYS A 165 14.36 -7.17 4.73
C LYS A 165 13.91 -8.01 3.52
N SER A 166 14.82 -8.77 2.91
CA SER A 166 14.49 -9.63 1.77
C SER A 166 13.61 -10.81 2.19
N MET A 167 12.86 -11.39 1.25
CA MET A 167 12.05 -12.59 1.52
C MET A 167 12.92 -13.74 2.01
N ALA A 168 14.08 -13.98 1.37
CA ALA A 168 15.03 -15.02 1.78
C ALA A 168 15.52 -14.87 3.22
N ALA A 169 15.65 -13.64 3.74
CA ALA A 169 16.01 -13.42 5.12
C ALA A 169 14.81 -13.45 6.08
N SER A 170 13.57 -13.40 5.56
CA SER A 170 12.33 -13.27 6.33
C SER A 170 11.58 -14.58 6.59
N VAL A 171 12.23 -15.73 6.37
CA VAL A 171 11.59 -17.06 6.50
C VAL A 171 10.95 -17.30 7.88
N THR A 172 11.52 -16.74 8.94
CA THR A 172 11.00 -16.86 10.32
C THR A 172 10.14 -15.67 10.76
N ASP A 173 10.00 -14.64 9.93
CA ASP A 173 9.18 -13.48 10.26
C ASP A 173 7.69 -13.79 9.99
N SER A 174 6.80 -13.17 10.77
CA SER A 174 5.36 -13.32 10.54
C SER A 174 4.91 -12.62 9.24
N PRO A 175 3.88 -13.13 8.54
CA PRO A 175 3.33 -12.50 7.34
C PRO A 175 2.94 -11.03 7.57
N GLN A 176 2.40 -10.70 8.75
CA GLN A 176 2.02 -9.34 9.14
C GLN A 176 3.24 -8.40 9.19
N THR A 177 4.36 -8.88 9.73
CA THR A 177 5.60 -8.11 9.82
C THR A 177 6.18 -7.87 8.43
N ILE A 178 6.20 -8.89 7.59
CA ILE A 178 6.68 -8.79 6.20
C ILE A 178 5.82 -7.78 5.43
N MET A 179 4.50 -7.90 5.51
CA MET A 179 3.57 -6.95 4.87
C MET A 179 3.76 -5.52 5.39
N ALA A 180 3.99 -5.34 6.70
CA ALA A 180 4.27 -4.01 7.26
C ALA A 180 5.55 -3.40 6.66
N ARG A 181 6.63 -4.18 6.51
CA ARG A 181 7.89 -3.73 5.88
C ARG A 181 7.70 -3.36 4.41
N LEU A 182 6.96 -4.19 3.66
CA LEU A 182 6.64 -3.92 2.25
C LEU A 182 5.81 -2.64 2.11
N PHE A 183 4.82 -2.45 2.97
CA PHE A 183 3.96 -1.25 2.96
C PHE A 183 4.73 0.03 3.30
N LEU A 184 5.60 0.00 4.32
CA LEU A 184 6.46 1.13 4.66
C LEU A 184 7.40 1.50 3.51
N SER A 185 8.01 0.49 2.87
CA SER A 185 8.87 0.68 1.70
C SER A 185 8.08 1.29 0.53
N HIS A 186 6.88 0.78 0.28
CA HIS A 186 5.96 1.28 -0.73
C HIS A 186 5.58 2.76 -0.49
N MET A 187 5.29 3.16 0.75
CA MET A 187 5.01 4.56 1.11
C MET A 187 6.22 5.47 0.84
N LEU A 188 7.44 5.04 1.15
CA LEU A 188 8.64 5.82 0.86
C LEU A 188 8.85 6.01 -0.64
N TYR A 189 8.72 4.94 -1.44
CA TYR A 189 8.85 5.03 -2.89
C TYR A 189 7.74 5.90 -3.51
N LYS A 190 6.52 5.87 -2.97
CA LYS A 190 5.43 6.77 -3.38
C LYS A 190 5.85 8.23 -3.23
N GLY A 191 6.42 8.60 -2.08
CA GLY A 191 6.92 9.95 -1.84
C GLY A 191 8.01 10.37 -2.82
N LYS A 192 8.99 9.50 -3.07
CA LYS A 192 10.08 9.74 -4.03
C LYS A 192 9.54 9.99 -5.44
N ILE A 193 8.61 9.15 -5.89
CA ILE A 193 7.97 9.28 -7.21
C ILE A 193 7.17 10.59 -7.29
N MET A 194 6.33 10.87 -6.30
CA MET A 194 5.51 12.09 -6.26
C MET A 194 6.38 13.36 -6.36
N LEU A 195 7.49 13.42 -5.60
CA LEU A 195 8.41 14.55 -5.59
C LEU A 195 9.15 14.73 -6.92
N HIS A 196 9.72 13.66 -7.46
CA HIS A 196 10.70 13.78 -8.53
C HIS A 196 10.13 13.61 -9.94
N ARG A 197 8.93 13.03 -10.10
CA ARG A 197 8.32 12.80 -11.43
C ARG A 197 8.17 14.07 -12.27
N ARG A 198 7.90 15.22 -11.65
CA ARG A 198 7.72 16.51 -12.35
C ARG A 198 8.99 17.02 -13.02
N VAL A 199 10.16 16.73 -12.45
CA VAL A 199 11.46 17.17 -12.96
C VAL A 199 12.19 16.08 -13.76
N LEU A 200 11.61 14.87 -13.85
CA LEU A 200 12.18 13.73 -14.56
C LEU A 200 12.61 14.09 -16.00
N PHE A 201 11.73 14.79 -16.72
CA PHE A 201 11.95 15.20 -18.11
C PHE A 201 12.28 16.70 -18.27
N ALA A 202 12.49 17.43 -17.16
CA ALA A 202 12.83 18.84 -17.21
C ALA A 202 14.20 19.05 -17.86
N ARG A 203 14.34 20.12 -18.66
CA ARG A 203 15.62 20.48 -19.28
C ARG A 203 16.50 21.19 -18.26
N SER A 204 17.74 20.76 -18.11
CA SER A 204 18.72 21.53 -17.36
C SER A 204 19.12 22.77 -18.16
N LYS A 205 19.31 23.89 -17.45
CA LYS A 205 19.80 25.15 -18.04
C LYS A 205 21.30 25.09 -18.35
N SER A 206 22.04 24.22 -17.66
CA SER A 206 23.48 24.07 -17.87
C SER A 206 23.76 22.95 -18.89
N PRO A 207 24.56 23.21 -19.93
CA PRO A 207 24.94 22.18 -20.90
C PRO A 207 25.98 21.19 -20.35
N THR A 208 26.68 21.51 -19.26
CA THR A 208 27.78 20.69 -18.73
C THR A 208 27.40 19.87 -17.49
N ARG A 209 26.38 20.30 -16.75
CA ARG A 209 25.93 19.60 -15.53
C ARG A 209 24.42 19.54 -15.48
N ASP A 210 23.88 18.33 -15.57
CA ASP A 210 22.45 18.11 -15.40
C ASP A 210 22.04 18.37 -13.95
N THR A 211 21.30 19.47 -13.75
CA THR A 211 20.78 19.90 -12.45
C THR A 211 19.90 18.84 -11.80
N PHE A 212 19.20 18.03 -12.60
CA PHE A 212 18.17 17.10 -12.12
C PHE A 212 18.65 15.66 -12.04
N THR A 213 19.96 15.39 -12.19
CA THR A 213 20.52 14.02 -12.20
C THR A 213 20.10 13.20 -10.98
N TYR A 214 20.21 13.78 -9.77
CA TYR A 214 19.78 13.11 -8.55
C TYR A 214 18.29 12.73 -8.60
N SER A 215 17.42 13.67 -8.95
CA SER A 215 15.97 13.44 -8.97
C SER A 215 15.55 12.44 -10.04
N ARG A 216 16.22 12.43 -11.19
CA ARG A 216 16.00 11.42 -12.24
C ARG A 216 16.35 10.02 -11.74
N SER A 217 17.52 9.88 -11.10
CA SER A 217 17.93 8.62 -10.48
C SER A 217 16.97 8.21 -9.36
N ALA A 218 16.66 9.10 -8.43
CA ALA A 218 15.75 8.81 -7.32
C ALA A 218 14.35 8.36 -7.78
N CYS A 219 13.81 8.99 -8.84
CA CYS A 219 12.53 8.61 -9.42
C CYS A 219 12.59 7.23 -10.12
N LEU A 220 13.67 6.97 -10.86
CA LEU A 220 13.91 5.68 -11.53
C LEU A 220 14.05 4.55 -10.52
N GLU A 221 14.92 4.70 -9.52
CA GLU A 221 15.15 3.71 -8.47
C GLU A 221 13.87 3.41 -7.69
N ALA A 222 13.11 4.45 -7.31
CA ALA A 222 11.83 4.27 -6.64
C ALA A 222 10.81 3.54 -7.51
N SER A 223 10.78 3.80 -8.83
CA SER A 223 9.86 3.13 -9.75
C SER A 223 10.20 1.64 -9.90
N LEU A 224 11.49 1.32 -10.07
CA LEU A 224 11.95 -0.07 -10.13
C LEU A 224 11.70 -0.81 -8.82
N ALA A 225 11.99 -0.18 -7.68
CA ALA A 225 11.76 -0.77 -6.37
C ALA A 225 10.25 -0.99 -6.07
N THR A 226 9.39 -0.07 -6.52
CA THR A 226 7.94 -0.26 -6.48
C THR A 226 7.49 -1.49 -7.28
N LEU A 227 8.00 -1.69 -8.50
CA LEU A 227 7.69 -2.89 -9.29
C LEU A 227 8.32 -4.16 -8.71
N LYS A 228 9.45 -4.05 -7.99
CA LYS A 228 10.01 -5.20 -7.27
C LYS A 228 9.10 -5.64 -6.12
N ILE A 229 8.47 -4.69 -5.42
CA ILE A 229 7.43 -5.01 -4.42
C ILE A 229 6.23 -5.69 -5.09
N GLN A 230 5.79 -5.22 -6.26
CA GLN A 230 4.71 -5.87 -7.01
C GLN A 230 5.04 -7.33 -7.31
N GLN A 231 6.26 -7.61 -7.80
CA GLN A 231 6.72 -8.97 -8.06
C GLN A 231 6.70 -9.84 -6.80
N VAL A 232 7.25 -9.33 -5.68
CA VAL A 232 7.27 -10.07 -4.41
C VAL A 232 5.85 -10.39 -3.95
N LEU A 233 4.92 -9.44 -4.01
CA LEU A 233 3.53 -9.69 -3.63
C LEU A 233 2.87 -10.71 -4.56
N ASP A 234 3.09 -10.59 -5.86
CA ASP A 234 2.53 -11.53 -6.84
C ASP A 234 3.03 -12.96 -6.60
N GLU A 235 4.33 -13.16 -6.34
CA GLU A 235 4.92 -14.47 -6.05
C GLU A 235 4.46 -15.03 -4.70
N GLU A 236 4.52 -14.22 -3.65
CA GLU A 236 4.33 -14.69 -2.26
C GLU A 236 2.86 -14.78 -1.84
N THR A 237 1.94 -14.16 -2.59
CA THR A 237 0.49 -14.29 -2.33
C THR A 237 -0.16 -15.46 -3.08
N CYS A 238 0.52 -16.04 -4.06
CA CYS A 238 0.10 -17.30 -4.70
C CYS A 238 0.05 -18.47 -3.69
N PRO A 239 -0.72 -19.53 -3.97
CA PRO A 239 -0.77 -20.73 -3.14
C PRO A 239 0.65 -21.27 -2.86
N GLY A 240 0.95 -21.49 -1.58
CA GLY A 240 2.26 -21.96 -1.12
C GLY A 240 3.29 -20.87 -0.82
N GLY A 241 3.01 -19.60 -1.14
CA GLY A 241 3.84 -18.45 -0.76
C GLY A 241 3.66 -18.03 0.71
N GLN A 242 4.66 -17.33 1.27
CA GLN A 242 4.66 -16.95 2.70
C GLN A 242 3.55 -15.94 3.03
N LEU A 243 3.04 -15.22 2.04
CA LEU A 243 2.02 -14.18 2.16
C LEU A 243 0.65 -14.62 1.63
N HIS A 244 0.44 -15.92 1.37
CA HIS A 244 -0.80 -16.42 0.77
C HIS A 244 -2.06 -16.02 1.57
N MET A 245 -2.01 -16.08 2.91
CA MET A 245 -3.11 -15.67 3.79
C MET A 245 -3.37 -14.14 3.80
N MET A 246 -2.47 -13.36 3.20
CA MET A 246 -2.53 -11.90 3.14
C MET A 246 -2.81 -11.39 1.71
N HIS A 247 -3.21 -12.25 0.78
CA HIS A 247 -3.44 -11.89 -0.63
C HIS A 247 -4.42 -10.71 -0.81
N TRP A 248 -5.44 -10.63 0.03
CA TRP A 248 -6.43 -9.55 0.07
C TRP A 248 -5.86 -8.18 0.48
N ARG A 249 -4.62 -8.11 0.99
CA ARG A 249 -3.97 -6.82 1.35
C ARG A 249 -3.27 -6.13 0.18
N ALA A 250 -3.21 -6.77 -0.99
CA ALA A 250 -2.70 -6.17 -2.22
C ALA A 250 -3.84 -5.54 -3.04
N GLY A 251 -4.62 -4.64 -2.42
CA GLY A 251 -5.76 -3.99 -3.05
C GLY A 251 -5.40 -2.78 -3.93
N SER A 252 -6.45 -2.08 -4.37
CA SER A 252 -6.40 -0.98 -5.34
C SER A 252 -5.34 0.09 -5.05
N ILE A 253 -5.20 0.50 -3.78
CA ILE A 253 -4.20 1.52 -3.37
C ILE A 253 -2.78 1.15 -3.81
N MET A 254 -2.40 -0.13 -3.69
CA MET A 254 -1.08 -0.59 -4.11
C MET A 254 -1.00 -0.69 -5.63
N ASN A 255 -2.06 -1.19 -6.28
CA ASN A 255 -2.16 -1.31 -7.74
C ASN A 255 -2.01 0.05 -8.44
N HIS A 256 -2.65 1.09 -7.93
CA HIS A 256 -2.53 2.45 -8.47
C HIS A 256 -1.08 2.96 -8.46
N HIS A 257 -0.36 2.69 -7.38
CA HIS A 257 1.04 3.11 -7.27
C HIS A 257 1.95 2.23 -8.15
N PHE A 258 1.69 0.92 -8.26
CA PHE A 258 2.37 0.07 -9.24
C PHE A 258 2.18 0.63 -10.65
N PHE A 259 0.94 0.94 -11.05
CA PHE A 259 0.64 1.55 -12.33
C PHE A 259 1.40 2.86 -12.57
N THR A 260 1.47 3.73 -11.55
CA THR A 260 2.23 4.99 -11.66
C THR A 260 3.72 4.73 -11.92
N ALA A 261 4.34 3.79 -11.21
CA ALA A 261 5.73 3.40 -11.42
C ALA A 261 5.95 2.83 -12.84
N THR A 262 5.05 1.98 -13.31
CA THR A 262 5.04 1.43 -14.66
C THR A 262 5.02 2.52 -15.71
N MET A 263 4.09 3.48 -15.58
CA MET A 263 3.94 4.57 -16.54
C MET A 263 5.19 5.45 -16.62
N ILE A 264 5.89 5.64 -15.49
CA ILE A 264 7.17 6.34 -15.46
C ILE A 264 8.22 5.56 -16.27
N LEU A 265 8.36 4.26 -16.03
CA LEU A 265 9.31 3.41 -16.76
C LEU A 265 8.98 3.33 -18.26
N CYS A 266 7.71 3.15 -18.61
CA CYS A 266 7.24 3.21 -20.00
C CYS A 266 7.58 4.55 -20.66
N SER A 267 7.39 5.66 -19.95
CA SER A 267 7.72 7.00 -20.46
C SER A 267 9.22 7.17 -20.70
N LEU A 268 10.07 6.60 -19.84
CA LEU A 268 11.53 6.62 -20.01
C LEU A 268 11.96 5.85 -21.27
N VAL A 269 11.37 4.68 -21.51
CA VAL A 269 11.61 3.87 -22.72
C VAL A 269 11.13 4.61 -23.97
N HIS A 270 9.88 5.08 -23.97
CA HIS A 270 9.28 5.77 -25.12
C HIS A 270 10.07 7.04 -25.50
N ARG A 271 10.57 7.79 -24.51
CA ARG A 271 11.38 9.00 -24.73
C ARG A 271 12.86 8.71 -24.99
N LYS A 272 13.28 7.44 -25.00
CA LYS A 272 14.69 7.02 -25.11
C LYS A 272 15.61 7.64 -24.05
N GLN A 273 15.07 7.88 -22.85
CA GLN A 273 15.78 8.47 -21.70
C GLN A 273 16.00 7.44 -20.60
N VAL A 274 16.49 6.26 -20.96
CA VAL A 274 16.68 5.12 -20.03
C VAL A 274 17.92 5.22 -19.14
N PHE A 275 18.70 6.30 -19.24
CA PHE A 275 19.87 6.60 -18.41
C PHE A 275 20.88 5.44 -18.27
N GLY A 276 21.10 4.66 -19.34
CA GLY A 276 22.00 3.49 -19.32
C GLY A 276 21.43 2.24 -18.63
N ARG A 277 20.21 2.29 -18.08
CA ARG A 277 19.56 1.18 -17.36
C ARG A 277 18.46 0.50 -18.18
N GLY A 278 18.51 0.61 -19.51
CA GLY A 278 17.46 0.12 -20.41
C GLY A 278 17.14 -1.37 -20.24
N VAL A 279 18.16 -2.22 -20.07
CA VAL A 279 17.96 -3.68 -19.90
C VAL A 279 17.10 -4.00 -18.68
N GLU A 280 17.42 -3.37 -17.55
CA GLU A 280 16.71 -3.59 -16.29
C GLU A 280 15.30 -2.98 -16.34
N ILE A 281 15.14 -1.77 -16.90
CA ILE A 281 13.80 -1.16 -17.09
C ILE A 281 12.92 -2.08 -17.93
N ILE A 282 13.42 -2.60 -19.04
CA ILE A 282 12.67 -3.51 -19.92
C ILE A 282 12.37 -4.84 -19.20
N SER A 283 13.31 -5.36 -18.41
CA SER A 283 13.07 -6.56 -17.59
C SER A 283 11.94 -6.33 -16.58
N ALA A 284 11.98 -5.23 -15.83
CA ALA A 284 10.95 -4.90 -14.85
C ALA A 284 9.58 -4.69 -15.51
N LEU A 285 9.54 -4.00 -16.66
CA LEU A 285 8.29 -3.81 -17.43
C LEU A 285 7.73 -5.14 -17.96
N ARG A 286 8.56 -6.09 -18.40
CA ARG A 286 8.10 -7.42 -18.84
C ARG A 286 7.49 -8.21 -17.69
N THR A 287 8.16 -8.25 -16.54
CA THR A 287 7.64 -8.91 -15.34
C THR A 287 6.30 -8.31 -14.94
N ALA A 288 6.24 -6.99 -14.85
CA ALA A 288 5.04 -6.31 -14.44
C ALA A 288 3.88 -6.47 -15.46
N CYS A 289 4.18 -6.46 -16.76
CA CYS A 289 3.24 -6.79 -17.82
C CYS A 289 2.63 -8.18 -17.64
N SER A 290 3.46 -9.20 -17.40
CA SER A 290 2.99 -10.56 -17.14
C SER A 290 2.04 -10.62 -15.95
N ILE A 291 2.38 -9.93 -14.85
CA ILE A 291 1.55 -9.85 -13.64
C ILE A 291 0.17 -9.25 -13.96
N TRP A 292 0.12 -8.09 -14.61
CA TRP A 292 -1.16 -7.47 -14.96
C TRP A 292 -1.99 -8.28 -15.94
N MET A 293 -1.36 -8.94 -16.91
CA MET A 293 -2.07 -9.80 -17.85
C MET A 293 -2.73 -10.98 -17.13
N ARG A 294 -2.04 -11.63 -16.18
CA ARG A 294 -2.65 -12.69 -15.35
C ARG A 294 -3.79 -12.19 -14.47
N LYS A 295 -3.67 -10.97 -13.93
CA LYS A 295 -4.73 -10.34 -13.11
C LYS A 295 -5.87 -9.74 -13.94
N GLY A 296 -5.73 -9.68 -15.27
CA GLY A 296 -6.66 -8.98 -16.17
C GLY A 296 -8.07 -9.56 -16.21
N ASP A 297 -8.25 -10.82 -15.80
CA ASP A 297 -9.57 -11.46 -15.74
C ASP A 297 -10.43 -10.93 -14.58
N GLY A 298 -9.80 -10.48 -13.49
CA GLY A 298 -10.46 -9.93 -12.30
C GLY A 298 -10.41 -8.40 -12.18
N SER A 299 -9.51 -7.73 -12.91
CA SER A 299 -9.28 -6.28 -12.80
C SER A 299 -9.24 -5.61 -14.18
N ARG A 300 -10.14 -4.66 -14.40
CA ARG A 300 -10.17 -3.88 -15.66
C ARG A 300 -8.98 -2.95 -15.75
N GLU A 301 -8.51 -2.44 -14.61
CA GLU A 301 -7.33 -1.58 -14.55
C GLU A 301 -6.06 -2.37 -14.87
N ALA A 302 -5.92 -3.60 -14.33
CA ALA A 302 -4.83 -4.51 -14.67
C ALA A 302 -4.82 -4.83 -16.17
N LYS A 303 -5.96 -5.18 -16.77
CA LYS A 303 -6.05 -5.45 -18.21
C LYS A 303 -5.52 -4.27 -19.05
N LYS A 304 -5.99 -3.05 -18.76
CA LYS A 304 -5.54 -1.84 -19.45
C LYS A 304 -4.04 -1.56 -19.24
N ALA A 305 -3.53 -1.80 -18.03
CA ALA A 305 -2.12 -1.65 -17.73
C ALA A 305 -1.26 -2.63 -18.53
N GLY A 306 -1.65 -3.91 -18.59
CA GLY A 306 -0.96 -4.94 -19.37
C GLY A 306 -0.92 -4.61 -20.87
N GLU A 307 -2.05 -4.18 -21.45
CA GLU A 307 -2.13 -3.75 -22.85
C GLU A 307 -1.21 -2.55 -23.15
N ALA A 308 -1.25 -1.52 -22.30
CA ALA A 308 -0.43 -0.32 -22.48
C ALA A 308 1.08 -0.63 -22.43
N VAL A 309 1.50 -1.47 -21.49
CA VAL A 309 2.91 -1.87 -21.35
C VAL A 309 3.36 -2.71 -22.53
N SER A 310 2.52 -3.63 -23.00
CA SER A 310 2.79 -4.47 -24.17
C SER A 310 3.07 -3.64 -25.42
N ILE A 311 2.33 -2.55 -25.63
CA ILE A 311 2.56 -1.61 -26.75
C ILE A 311 3.95 -0.96 -26.65
N VAL A 312 4.34 -0.49 -25.46
CA VAL A 312 5.64 0.17 -25.25
C VAL A 312 6.79 -0.82 -25.42
N LEU A 313 6.64 -2.06 -24.94
CA LEU A 313 7.63 -3.12 -25.11
C LEU A 313 7.82 -3.51 -26.58
N ALA A 314 6.74 -3.56 -27.36
CA ALA A 314 6.80 -3.80 -28.79
C ALA A 314 7.54 -2.68 -29.54
N GLN A 315 7.31 -1.42 -29.17
CA GLN A 315 8.05 -0.27 -29.73
C GLN A 315 9.54 -0.27 -29.38
N ALA A 316 9.92 -0.91 -28.28
CA ALA A 316 11.32 -1.06 -27.85
C ALA A 316 12.05 -2.24 -28.52
N GLY A 317 11.43 -2.90 -29.50
CA GLY A 317 12.02 -4.04 -30.22
C GLY A 317 11.83 -5.40 -29.54
N GLY A 318 10.94 -5.50 -28.55
CA GLY A 318 10.52 -6.79 -27.98
C GLY A 318 9.38 -7.44 -28.78
N PRO A 319 9.15 -8.76 -28.63
CA PRO A 319 7.96 -9.40 -29.18
C PRO A 319 6.69 -8.76 -28.59
N ARG A 320 5.63 -8.63 -29.40
CA ARG A 320 4.31 -8.26 -28.89
C ARG A 320 3.85 -9.37 -27.93
N PHE A 321 3.41 -8.98 -26.74
CA PHE A 321 2.72 -9.88 -25.83
C PHE A 321 1.31 -10.09 -26.39
N ASP A 322 1.12 -11.17 -27.15
CA ASP A 322 -0.22 -11.57 -27.58
C ASP A 322 -0.90 -12.28 -26.41
N ALA A 323 -2.07 -11.78 -26.02
CA ALA A 323 -2.83 -12.17 -24.83
C ALA A 323 -3.41 -13.61 -24.85
N TYR A 324 -2.88 -14.51 -25.68
CA TYR A 324 -3.46 -15.83 -25.94
C TYR A 324 -2.58 -17.02 -25.54
N LEU A 325 -1.44 -16.80 -24.88
CA LEU A 325 -0.57 -17.90 -24.38
C LEU A 325 -0.78 -18.19 -22.89
N SER A 326 -2.04 -18.21 -22.44
CA SER A 326 -2.43 -18.76 -21.14
C SER A 326 -3.24 -20.04 -21.32
N VAL A 327 -2.74 -21.01 -22.09
CA VAL A 327 -3.23 -22.39 -22.04
C VAL A 327 -2.04 -23.32 -22.26
N ASP A 328 -1.65 -24.03 -21.21
CA ASP A 328 -1.20 -25.43 -21.22
C ASP A 328 -0.39 -25.70 -19.95
N ARG A 329 -1.12 -26.02 -18.88
CA ARG A 329 -0.56 -26.71 -17.71
C ARG A 329 -1.46 -27.83 -17.20
N ASP A 330 -2.39 -28.33 -18.02
CA ASP A 330 -3.27 -29.45 -17.67
C ASP A 330 -2.94 -30.77 -18.40
N ASP A 331 -1.99 -30.79 -19.33
CA ASP A 331 -1.67 -32.01 -20.11
C ASP A 331 -0.62 -32.95 -19.48
N LEU A 332 -0.45 -32.91 -18.15
CA LEU A 332 0.49 -33.79 -17.44
C LEU A 332 -0.13 -34.53 -16.25
N VAL A 333 -1.38 -35.00 -16.36
CA VAL A 333 -1.82 -36.19 -15.62
C VAL A 333 -2.79 -36.99 -16.48
N GLY A 334 -2.25 -37.90 -17.29
CA GLY A 334 -3.04 -38.97 -17.90
C GLY A 334 -3.50 -39.96 -16.84
N VAL A 335 -4.81 -39.97 -16.55
CA VAL A 335 -5.49 -41.14 -15.98
C VAL A 335 -6.82 -41.31 -16.69
N SER A 336 -6.89 -42.39 -17.47
CA SER A 336 -8.06 -42.90 -18.17
C SER A 336 -9.29 -43.01 -17.27
N ARG A 337 -10.46 -42.63 -17.78
CA ARG A 337 -11.73 -43.05 -17.20
C ARG A 337 -12.70 -43.45 -18.30
N ASP A 338 -12.80 -44.75 -18.47
CA ASP A 338 -13.86 -45.43 -19.20
C ASP A 338 -15.19 -45.31 -18.43
N GLY A 339 -16.30 -45.35 -19.17
CA GLY A 339 -17.59 -44.82 -18.74
C GLY A 339 -18.34 -45.57 -17.63
N MET A 340 -19.32 -44.89 -17.03
CA MET A 340 -20.65 -45.46 -16.75
C MET A 340 -21.61 -44.34 -16.33
N ASN A 341 -22.81 -44.39 -16.89
CA ASN A 341 -23.96 -43.52 -16.66
C ASN A 341 -24.48 -43.51 -15.21
N ASP A 342 -25.38 -42.54 -14.99
CA ASP A 342 -26.61 -42.61 -14.21
C ASP A 342 -26.67 -41.98 -12.79
N ARG A 343 -27.62 -41.02 -12.71
CA ARG A 343 -28.56 -40.76 -11.61
C ARG A 343 -28.14 -39.81 -10.49
N GLN A 344 -28.67 -38.60 -10.61
CA GLN A 344 -29.07 -37.74 -9.50
C GLN A 344 -30.22 -38.42 -8.73
N PRO A 345 -30.16 -38.49 -7.38
CA PRO A 345 -31.30 -38.05 -6.57
C PRO A 345 -30.83 -37.42 -5.24
N PRO A 346 -31.70 -37.16 -4.25
CA PRO A 346 -32.33 -35.88 -4.03
C PRO A 346 -31.89 -35.21 -2.71
N ASN A 347 -32.31 -33.95 -2.58
CA ASN A 347 -32.20 -33.12 -1.40
C ASN A 347 -32.87 -33.78 -0.17
N THR A 348 -32.10 -34.08 0.88
CA THR A 348 -32.59 -34.44 2.23
C THR A 348 -31.81 -33.64 3.26
N GLY A 349 -32.54 -32.89 4.09
CA GLY A 349 -31.94 -31.96 5.06
C GLY A 349 -31.57 -32.55 6.42
N MET A 350 -30.89 -31.66 7.17
CA MET A 350 -30.51 -31.65 8.61
C MET A 350 -29.22 -32.41 8.98
N PRO A 351 -28.43 -31.97 9.99
CA PRO A 351 -28.74 -30.97 11.04
C PRO A 351 -27.67 -29.87 11.25
N ASP A 352 -28.00 -28.90 12.12
CA ASP A 352 -27.10 -27.91 12.73
C ASP A 352 -25.78 -28.54 13.22
N GLU A 353 -24.68 -28.20 12.57
CA GLU A 353 -23.34 -28.31 13.15
C GLU A 353 -22.66 -26.94 13.09
N ALA A 354 -22.41 -26.42 14.28
CA ALA A 354 -21.64 -25.23 14.56
C ALA A 354 -20.26 -25.33 13.87
N ASN A 355 -20.12 -24.66 12.74
CA ASN A 355 -18.82 -24.46 12.11
C ASN A 355 -18.12 -23.31 12.83
N GLY A 356 -17.25 -23.69 13.76
CA GLY A 356 -16.23 -22.83 14.35
C GLY A 356 -15.31 -22.30 13.26
N TYR A 357 -15.66 -21.14 12.73
CA TYR A 357 -14.76 -20.24 12.04
C TYR A 357 -14.83 -18.90 12.77
N ASP A 358 -13.63 -18.35 12.96
CA ASP A 358 -13.36 -16.96 13.28
C ASP A 358 -13.01 -16.60 14.73
N ALA A 359 -11.76 -16.95 15.11
CA ALA A 359 -11.03 -16.27 16.18
C ALA A 359 -9.84 -15.45 15.64
N MET A 360 -9.64 -15.44 14.31
CA MET A 360 -8.44 -14.93 13.63
C MET A 360 -8.72 -13.67 12.80
N GLU A 361 -9.93 -13.54 12.24
CA GLU A 361 -10.43 -12.26 11.70
C GLU A 361 -10.77 -11.32 12.86
N THR A 362 -11.25 -11.83 14.00
CA THR A 362 -11.48 -11.07 15.24
C THR A 362 -10.21 -10.37 15.74
N LEU A 363 -9.04 -11.02 15.68
CA LEU A 363 -7.77 -10.44 16.13
C LEU A 363 -7.30 -9.30 15.20
N LEU A 364 -7.47 -9.44 13.89
CA LEU A 364 -7.09 -8.42 12.91
C LEU A 364 -8.07 -7.23 12.88
N PHE A 365 -9.33 -7.47 13.23
CA PHE A 365 -10.37 -6.44 13.43
C PHE A 365 -10.12 -5.64 14.72
N ASN A 366 -9.70 -6.31 15.80
CA ASN A 366 -9.34 -5.68 17.08
C ASN A 366 -8.07 -4.80 17.00
N GLU A 367 -7.08 -5.20 16.20
CA GLU A 367 -5.82 -4.46 16.02
C GLU A 367 -5.99 -3.07 15.40
N THR A 368 -7.11 -2.75 14.75
CA THR A 368 -7.31 -1.43 14.11
C THR A 368 -8.44 -0.61 14.74
N PHE A 369 -9.52 -1.25 15.22
CA PHE A 369 -10.71 -0.52 15.66
C PHE A 369 -11.30 -0.89 17.03
N GLY A 370 -10.81 -1.96 17.69
CA GLY A 370 -11.14 -2.26 19.09
C GLY A 370 -12.64 -2.45 19.40
N ILE A 371 -13.38 -3.14 18.54
CA ILE A 371 -14.80 -3.49 18.70
C ILE A 371 -15.00 -4.93 18.20
N ASP A 372 -15.65 -5.79 18.98
CA ASP A 372 -15.98 -7.16 18.62
C ASP A 372 -17.10 -7.23 17.55
N PRO A 373 -17.13 -8.26 16.69
CA PRO A 373 -18.17 -8.40 15.66
C PRO A 373 -19.55 -8.67 16.28
N PRO A 374 -20.65 -8.25 15.62
CA PRO A 374 -22.00 -8.61 16.05
C PRO A 374 -22.29 -10.10 15.80
N ASP A 375 -23.01 -10.71 16.74
CA ASP A 375 -23.42 -12.12 16.78
C ASP A 375 -24.12 -12.64 15.51
#